data_AF-A0A972ESP5-F1
#
_entry.id   AF-A0A972ESP5-F1
#
_cell.length_a   1.000
_cell.length_b   1.000
_cell.length_c   1.000
_cell.angle_alpha   90.00
_cell.angle_beta   90.00
_cell.angle_gamma   90.00
#
_symmetry.space_group_name_H-M   'P 1'
#
loop_
_entity.id
_entity.type
_entity.pdbx_description
1 polymer ?
#
loop_
_entity_poly.entity_id
_entity_poly.type
_entity_poly.pdbx_seq_one_letter_code
_entity_poly.pdbx_strand_id
1 'polypeptide(L)'
;MKQKNTKLWLTLLSGALVLIFALSACQPAAEQTPSPEEIAQRVALTQQAAATEAFVQTLIAKVDQLSNQPTWTPQPTYTPYPTPSAAAPTAVVGTPATPAVQPTAPSGTKCYQMEFLGDVNYPPDTSVKAGEKFVKKWKIKNTGTCTWTTDFDVVFVWGDKIGKNGDITYAIKPGDSYTVAVEITAPATAGTYIGYWMMTDNQGARFGYGPGGDYSLAIKIQVVK
;
A
#
# COMPACT_ATOMS: atom_id res chain seq x y z
N MET A 1 -43.62 -46.22 -77.37
CA MET A 1 -43.03 -44.90 -77.71
C MET A 1 -42.88 -43.94 -76.51
N LYS A 2 -43.17 -44.34 -75.25
CA LYS A 2 -43.22 -43.42 -74.09
C LYS A 2 -41.89 -43.21 -73.34
N GLN A 3 -40.92 -44.12 -73.44
CA GLN A 3 -39.67 -44.04 -72.67
C GLN A 3 -38.58 -43.11 -73.26
N LYS A 4 -38.59 -42.87 -74.57
CA LYS A 4 -37.52 -42.09 -75.23
C LYS A 4 -37.60 -40.59 -74.89
N ASN A 5 -38.82 -40.07 -74.68
CA ASN A 5 -39.04 -38.65 -74.38
C ASN A 5 -38.71 -38.31 -72.92
N THR A 6 -38.89 -39.24 -71.97
CA THR A 6 -38.56 -39.02 -70.55
C THR A 6 -37.05 -38.92 -70.33
N LYS A 7 -36.25 -39.76 -71.01
CA LYS A 7 -34.79 -39.68 -70.93
C LYS A 7 -34.25 -38.38 -71.56
N LEU A 8 -34.84 -37.94 -72.67
CA LEU A 8 -34.46 -36.69 -73.33
C LEU A 8 -34.79 -35.45 -72.47
N TRP A 9 -35.94 -35.47 -71.77
CA TRP A 9 -36.32 -34.41 -70.83
C TRP A 9 -35.40 -34.36 -69.61
N LEU A 10 -35.03 -35.51 -69.03
CA LEU A 10 -34.08 -35.58 -67.92
C LEU A 10 -32.67 -35.09 -68.29
N THR A 11 -32.20 -35.37 -69.52
CA THR A 11 -30.91 -34.86 -70.00
C THR A 11 -30.93 -33.35 -70.25
N LEU A 12 -32.07 -32.79 -70.70
CA LEU A 12 -32.21 -31.35 -70.88
C LEU A 12 -32.31 -30.61 -69.53
N LEU A 13 -33.01 -31.19 -68.55
CA LEU A 13 -33.12 -30.63 -67.19
C LEU A 13 -31.79 -30.64 -66.44
N SER A 14 -31.01 -31.72 -66.56
CA SER A 14 -29.67 -31.79 -65.95
C SER A 14 -28.68 -30.84 -66.64
N GLY A 15 -28.74 -30.71 -67.97
CA GLY A 15 -27.96 -29.72 -68.69
C GLY A 15 -28.29 -28.27 -68.30
N ALA A 16 -29.58 -27.94 -68.16
CA ALA A 16 -30.02 -26.62 -67.71
C ALA A 16 -29.61 -26.32 -66.26
N LEU A 17 -29.69 -27.32 -65.36
CA LEU A 17 -29.30 -27.15 -63.96
C LEU A 17 -27.78 -26.89 -63.82
N VAL A 18 -26.95 -27.61 -64.58
CA VAL A 18 -25.49 -27.40 -64.59
C VAL A 18 -25.12 -26.04 -65.17
N LEU A 19 -25.83 -25.58 -66.21
CA LEU A 19 -25.60 -24.27 -66.82
C LEU A 19 -25.97 -23.13 -65.85
N ILE A 20 -27.04 -23.29 -65.05
CA ILE A 20 -27.45 -22.31 -64.03
C ILE A 20 -26.42 -22.24 -62.89
N PHE A 21 -25.87 -23.36 -62.44
CA PHE A 21 -24.80 -23.37 -61.42
C PHE A 21 -23.50 -22.75 -61.94
N ALA A 22 -23.14 -22.94 -63.21
CA ALA A 22 -21.95 -22.35 -63.80
C ALA A 22 -22.04 -20.83 -63.97
N LEU A 23 -23.24 -20.29 -64.23
CA LEU A 23 -23.47 -18.84 -64.36
C LEU A 23 -23.48 -18.10 -63.01
N SER A 24 -23.68 -18.82 -61.89
CA SER A 24 -23.63 -18.26 -60.53
C SER A 24 -22.21 -18.04 -60.00
N ALA A 25 -21.16 -18.50 -60.69
CA ALA A 25 -19.78 -18.45 -60.23
C ALA A 25 -19.05 -17.14 -60.59
N CYS A 26 -19.67 -16.25 -61.36
CA CYS A 26 -19.12 -14.94 -61.73
C CYS A 26 -20.00 -13.81 -61.19
N GLN A 27 -20.02 -13.62 -59.87
CA GLN A 27 -20.41 -12.34 -59.26
C GLN A 27 -19.14 -11.62 -58.79
N PRO A 28 -18.93 -10.34 -59.16
CA PRO A 28 -17.83 -9.55 -58.60
C PRO A 28 -18.02 -9.47 -57.09
N ALA A 29 -16.95 -9.72 -56.33
CA ALA A 29 -16.98 -9.59 -54.88
C ALA A 29 -17.41 -8.16 -54.53
N ALA A 30 -18.60 -8.01 -53.97
CA ALA A 30 -19.06 -6.73 -53.46
C ALA A 30 -18.05 -6.27 -52.41
N GLU A 31 -17.47 -5.09 -52.58
CA GLU A 31 -16.71 -4.45 -51.52
C GLU A 31 -17.63 -4.36 -50.30
N GLN A 32 -17.30 -5.11 -49.25
CA GLN A 32 -18.05 -5.07 -48.01
C GLN A 32 -17.80 -3.71 -47.38
N THR A 33 -18.68 -2.75 -47.62
CA THR A 33 -18.72 -1.52 -46.83
C THR A 33 -19.03 -1.96 -45.40
N PRO A 34 -18.06 -1.88 -44.46
CA PRO A 34 -18.30 -2.34 -43.10
C PRO A 34 -19.46 -1.54 -42.52
N SER A 35 -20.35 -2.22 -41.81
CA SER A 35 -21.48 -1.58 -41.16
C SER A 35 -20.97 -0.52 -40.16
N PRO A 36 -21.76 0.54 -39.88
CA PRO A 36 -21.39 1.55 -38.88
C PRO A 36 -21.01 0.96 -37.51
N GLU A 37 -21.60 -0.19 -37.14
CA GLU A 37 -21.29 -0.92 -35.91
C GLU A 37 -19.90 -1.56 -35.94
N GLU A 38 -19.48 -2.16 -37.06
CA GLU A 38 -18.14 -2.71 -37.22
C GLU A 38 -17.07 -1.62 -37.21
N ILE A 39 -17.36 -0.45 -37.78
CA ILE A 39 -16.47 0.71 -37.69
C ILE A 39 -16.34 1.18 -36.23
N ALA A 40 -17.45 1.28 -35.50
CA ALA A 40 -17.43 1.65 -34.08
C ALA A 40 -16.64 0.64 -33.23
N GLN A 41 -16.78 -0.67 -33.51
CA GLN A 41 -16.05 -1.72 -32.82
C GLN A 41 -14.54 -1.66 -33.12
N ARG A 42 -14.15 -1.40 -34.37
CA ARG A 42 -12.72 -1.22 -34.75
C ARG A 42 -12.10 0.00 -34.06
N VAL A 43 -12.84 1.11 -33.96
CA VAL A 43 -12.41 2.30 -33.22
C VAL A 43 -12.28 1.99 -31.72
N ALA A 44 -13.24 1.27 -31.13
CA ALA A 44 -13.19 0.88 -29.72
C ALA A 44 -11.97 -0.02 -29.41
N LEU A 45 -11.70 -1.02 -30.25
CA LEU A 45 -10.53 -1.89 -30.14
C LEU A 45 -9.22 -1.09 -30.26
N THR A 46 -9.18 -0.12 -31.18
CA THR A 46 -8.01 0.76 -31.36
C THR A 46 -7.78 1.65 -30.14
N GLN A 47 -8.84 2.22 -29.56
CA GLN A 47 -8.74 3.01 -28.32
C GLN A 47 -8.29 2.15 -27.13
N GLN A 48 -8.77 0.91 -27.03
CA GLN A 48 -8.35 -0.02 -25.97
C GLN A 48 -6.87 -0.41 -26.12
N ALA A 49 -6.39 -0.60 -27.35
CA ALA A 49 -4.98 -0.83 -27.63
C ALA A 49 -4.11 0.38 -27.21
N ALA A 50 -4.49 1.60 -27.61
CA ALA A 50 -3.79 2.82 -27.21
C ALA A 50 -3.79 3.03 -25.68
N ALA A 51 -4.88 2.73 -24.99
CA ALA A 51 -4.94 2.80 -23.53
C ALA A 51 -4.00 1.77 -22.86
N THR A 52 -3.86 0.58 -23.45
CA THR A 52 -2.93 -0.45 -22.98
C THR A 52 -1.47 -0.01 -23.16
N GLU A 53 -1.14 0.59 -24.30
CA GLU A 53 0.20 1.14 -24.56
C GLU A 53 0.54 2.27 -23.59
N ALA A 54 -0.39 3.21 -23.36
CA ALA A 54 -0.21 4.30 -22.40
C ALA A 54 -0.01 3.78 -20.97
N PHE A 55 -0.71 2.71 -20.58
CA PHE A 55 -0.53 2.06 -19.30
C PHE A 55 0.86 1.42 -19.17
N VAL A 56 1.33 0.71 -20.20
CA VAL A 56 2.67 0.12 -20.22
C VAL A 56 3.76 1.19 -20.11
N GLN A 57 3.66 2.29 -20.85
CA GLN A 57 4.62 3.40 -20.73
C GLN A 57 4.62 4.02 -19.33
N THR A 58 3.43 4.17 -18.72
CA THR A 58 3.30 4.66 -17.34
C THR A 58 3.96 3.71 -16.34
N LEU A 59 3.82 2.40 -16.52
CA LEU A 59 4.50 1.40 -15.68
C LEU A 59 6.02 1.48 -15.82
N ILE A 60 6.54 1.60 -17.04
CA ILE A 60 7.99 1.73 -17.29
C ILE A 60 8.54 2.97 -16.59
N ALA A 61 7.88 4.13 -16.74
CA ALA A 61 8.28 5.36 -16.06
C ALA A 61 8.27 5.23 -14.53
N LYS A 62 7.30 4.49 -13.97
CA LYS A 62 7.22 4.26 -12.52
C LYS A 62 8.32 3.32 -12.01
N VAL A 63 8.70 2.32 -12.80
CA VAL A 63 9.84 1.45 -12.48
C VAL A 63 11.16 2.23 -12.51
N ASP A 64 11.34 3.12 -13.47
CA ASP A 64 12.54 3.98 -13.55
C ASP A 64 12.66 4.93 -12.34
N GLN A 65 11.53 5.50 -11.90
CA GLN A 65 11.47 6.29 -10.65
C GLN A 65 11.86 5.48 -9.41
N LEU A 66 11.45 4.21 -9.32
CA LEU A 66 11.84 3.33 -8.22
C LEU A 66 13.32 2.95 -8.29
N SER A 67 13.88 2.79 -9.49
CA SER A 67 15.29 2.46 -9.69
C SER A 67 16.23 3.60 -9.31
N ASN A 68 15.81 4.86 -9.49
CA ASN A 68 16.61 6.04 -9.13
C ASN A 68 16.39 6.52 -7.68
N GLN A 69 15.69 5.75 -6.85
CA GLN A 69 15.58 6.07 -5.43
C GLN A 69 16.96 5.93 -4.76
N PRO A 70 17.40 6.93 -3.95
CA PRO A 70 18.67 6.84 -3.25
C PRO A 70 18.72 5.57 -2.41
N THR A 71 19.68 4.71 -2.71
CA THR A 71 19.96 3.52 -1.92
C THR A 71 20.51 3.99 -0.57
N TRP A 72 19.96 3.44 0.51
CA TRP A 72 20.34 3.77 1.89
C TRP A 72 21.86 3.88 2.04
N THR A 73 22.33 5.02 2.53
CA THR A 73 23.73 5.22 2.91
C THR A 73 24.13 4.14 3.92
N PRO A 74 25.33 3.54 3.81
CA PRO A 74 25.79 2.54 4.76
C PRO A 74 25.75 3.12 6.18
N GLN A 75 25.10 2.40 7.08
CA GLN A 75 25.05 2.74 8.50
C GLN A 75 26.49 2.87 9.04
N PRO A 76 26.81 3.93 9.81
CA PRO A 76 28.16 4.12 10.33
C PRO A 76 28.61 2.88 11.11
N THR A 77 29.81 2.38 10.79
CA THR A 77 30.47 1.33 11.56
C THR A 77 30.72 1.87 12.97
N TYR A 78 30.06 1.28 13.96
CA TYR A 78 30.29 1.58 15.36
C TYR A 78 31.76 1.30 15.71
N THR A 79 32.50 2.36 16.04
CA THR A 79 33.83 2.25 16.65
C THR A 79 33.69 1.59 18.02
N PRO A 80 34.52 0.58 18.36
CA PRO A 80 34.48 -0.06 19.66
C PRO A 80 34.79 0.96 20.76
N TYR A 81 33.88 1.06 21.73
CA TYR A 81 34.03 1.88 22.93
C TYR A 81 35.21 1.34 23.76
N PRO A 82 36.17 2.19 24.19
CA PRO A 82 37.30 1.74 25.01
C PRO A 82 36.78 1.21 26.35
N THR A 83 37.22 0.01 26.70
CA THR A 83 37.00 -0.60 28.02
C THR A 83 37.58 0.32 29.10
N PRO A 84 36.78 0.80 30.07
CA PRO A 84 37.31 1.65 31.13
C PRO A 84 38.24 0.85 32.03
N SER A 85 39.53 1.20 31.98
CA SER A 85 40.53 0.75 32.96
C SER A 85 40.25 1.47 34.28
N ALA A 86 40.02 0.71 35.34
CA ALA A 86 39.79 1.25 36.68
C ALA A 86 41.07 1.89 37.23
N ALA A 87 41.09 3.22 37.33
CA ALA A 87 42.08 3.96 38.09
C ALA A 87 41.57 4.21 39.53
N ALA A 88 42.47 4.03 40.50
CA ALA A 88 42.27 4.25 41.93
C ALA A 88 41.90 5.71 42.27
N PRO A 89 41.21 5.98 43.40
CA PRO A 89 40.58 7.26 43.66
C PRO A 89 41.62 8.31 44.07
N THR A 90 41.70 9.40 43.30
CA THR A 90 42.31 10.65 43.76
C THR A 90 41.23 11.71 43.74
N ALA A 91 40.93 12.27 44.91
CA ALA A 91 39.94 13.32 45.07
C ALA A 91 40.36 14.56 44.28
N VAL A 92 39.52 15.00 43.33
CA VAL A 92 39.65 16.32 42.72
C VAL A 92 38.26 16.93 42.56
N VAL A 93 38.14 18.10 43.17
CA VAL A 93 37.01 19.03 43.15
C VAL A 93 36.84 19.60 41.74
N GLY A 94 35.59 19.67 41.26
CA GLY A 94 35.21 20.53 40.14
C GLY A 94 34.62 19.80 38.93
N THR A 95 33.30 19.63 38.92
CA THR A 95 32.49 19.45 37.71
C THR A 95 32.62 20.68 36.81
N PRO A 96 32.58 20.51 35.48
CA PRO A 96 31.39 21.00 34.77
C PRO A 96 30.66 19.84 34.10
N ALA A 97 29.35 19.80 34.33
CA ALA A 97 28.46 18.80 33.76
C ALA A 97 28.44 18.90 32.24
N THR A 98 28.50 17.75 31.59
CA THR A 98 28.00 17.51 30.23
C THR A 98 26.64 18.20 30.08
N PRO A 99 26.33 18.89 28.96
CA PRO A 99 24.99 19.42 28.77
C PRO A 99 24.02 18.24 28.73
N ALA A 100 23.21 18.11 29.78
CA ALA A 100 22.00 17.31 29.70
C ALA A 100 21.19 17.85 28.52
N VAL A 101 20.71 16.95 27.65
CA VAL A 101 19.77 17.30 26.59
C VAL A 101 18.59 17.97 27.28
N GLN A 102 18.56 19.29 27.21
CA GLN A 102 17.55 20.12 27.86
C GLN A 102 16.18 19.71 27.28
N PRO A 103 15.15 19.49 28.11
CA PRO A 103 13.79 19.30 27.63
C PRO A 103 13.46 20.47 26.71
N THR A 104 13.23 20.18 25.42
CA THR A 104 12.80 21.20 24.47
C THR A 104 11.48 21.76 25.03
N ALA A 105 11.43 23.07 25.27
CA ALA A 105 10.22 23.74 25.75
C ALA A 105 9.00 23.30 24.91
N PRO A 106 7.79 23.20 25.51
CA PRO A 106 6.60 22.79 24.78
C PRO A 106 6.39 23.72 23.58
N SER A 107 6.54 23.18 22.37
CA SER A 107 6.34 23.91 21.12
C SER A 107 4.91 23.81 20.60
N GLY A 108 4.04 23.09 21.32
CA GLY A 108 2.65 22.86 20.91
C GLY A 108 1.73 24.00 21.30
N THR A 109 0.85 24.36 20.38
CA THR A 109 -0.25 25.30 20.63
C THR A 109 -1.46 24.61 21.29
N LYS A 110 -1.54 23.27 21.21
CA LYS A 110 -2.64 22.46 21.75
C LYS A 110 -2.22 21.69 23.01
N CYS A 111 -3.19 21.42 23.89
CA CYS A 111 -3.01 20.61 25.10
C CYS A 111 -2.53 19.19 24.78
N TYR A 112 -3.30 18.47 23.95
CA TYR A 112 -2.93 17.15 23.44
C TYR A 112 -2.46 17.27 21.99
N GLN A 113 -1.20 16.96 21.76
CA GLN A 113 -0.60 16.98 20.44
C GLN A 113 0.56 16.01 20.41
N MET A 114 0.59 15.12 19.42
CA MET A 114 1.68 14.16 19.26
C MET A 114 2.45 14.37 17.96
N GLU A 115 3.72 13.99 17.99
CA GLU A 115 4.55 13.81 16.82
C GLU A 115 4.86 12.32 16.65
N PHE A 116 4.74 11.83 15.42
CA PHE A 116 5.14 10.48 15.07
C PHE A 116 6.62 10.47 14.69
N LEU A 117 7.43 9.76 15.47
CA LEU A 117 8.88 9.69 15.26
C LEU A 117 9.30 8.48 14.40
N GLY A 118 8.39 7.54 14.14
CA GLY A 118 8.62 6.41 13.24
C GLY A 118 8.21 5.05 13.81
N ASP A 119 8.26 4.05 12.93
CA ASP A 119 8.07 2.64 13.27
C ASP A 119 9.31 2.12 14.02
N VAL A 120 9.11 1.50 15.19
CA VAL A 120 10.20 0.86 15.94
C VAL A 120 10.46 -0.55 15.41
N ASN A 121 9.40 -1.24 15.00
CA ASN A 121 9.46 -2.55 14.37
C ASN A 121 8.34 -2.70 13.33
N TYR A 122 8.40 -3.74 12.50
CA TYR A 122 7.44 -4.02 11.43
C TYR A 122 7.12 -2.78 10.57
N PRO A 123 8.12 -2.16 9.91
CA PRO A 123 7.84 -1.05 8.99
C PRO A 123 6.81 -1.45 7.92
N PRO A 124 6.20 -0.48 7.22
CA PRO A 124 5.19 -0.78 6.21
C PRO A 124 5.67 -1.83 5.20
N ASP A 125 4.75 -2.71 4.80
CA ASP A 125 4.98 -3.82 3.86
C ASP A 125 5.86 -4.97 4.39
N THR A 126 6.07 -5.05 5.71
CA THR A 126 6.72 -6.22 6.34
C THR A 126 5.94 -7.51 6.07
N SER A 127 6.63 -8.56 5.63
CA SER A 127 6.04 -9.90 5.47
C SER A 127 5.97 -10.65 6.81
N VAL A 128 4.82 -11.25 7.09
CA VAL A 128 4.57 -12.05 8.31
C VAL A 128 3.84 -13.34 7.98
N LYS A 129 3.98 -14.38 8.82
CA LYS A 129 3.29 -15.65 8.58
C LYS A 129 1.81 -15.55 8.91
N ALA A 130 1.00 -16.33 8.19
CA ALA A 130 -0.41 -16.50 8.51
C ALA A 130 -0.61 -16.95 9.98
N GLY A 131 -1.47 -16.25 10.72
CA GLY A 131 -1.74 -16.53 12.14
C GLY A 131 -0.65 -16.09 13.12
N GLU A 132 0.43 -15.45 12.66
CA GLU A 132 1.51 -14.97 13.52
C GLU A 132 1.00 -13.91 14.51
N LYS A 133 1.42 -14.03 15.77
CA LYS A 133 1.13 -13.06 16.82
C LYS A 133 2.40 -12.28 17.15
N PHE A 134 2.31 -10.97 17.15
CA PHE A 134 3.44 -10.10 17.45
C PHE A 134 2.98 -8.77 18.05
N VAL A 135 3.93 -7.99 18.56
CA VAL A 135 3.65 -6.66 19.12
C VAL A 135 4.23 -5.60 18.18
N LYS A 136 3.35 -4.78 17.61
CA LYS A 136 3.72 -3.61 16.82
C LYS A 136 4.08 -2.46 17.76
N LYS A 137 5.18 -1.76 17.46
CA LYS A 137 5.69 -0.64 18.23
C LYS A 137 5.94 0.58 17.36
N TRP A 138 5.50 1.73 17.84
CA TRP A 138 5.75 3.05 17.25
C TRP A 138 6.43 3.96 18.27
N LYS A 139 7.31 4.84 17.79
CA LYS A 139 7.89 5.89 18.62
C LYS A 139 7.09 7.17 18.40
N ILE A 140 6.59 7.76 19.48
CA ILE A 140 5.87 9.04 19.47
C ILE A 140 6.49 10.01 20.45
N LYS A 141 6.21 11.30 20.29
CA LYS A 141 6.61 12.37 21.21
C LYS A 141 5.41 13.22 21.59
N ASN A 142 5.30 13.54 22.88
CA ASN A 142 4.35 14.55 23.34
C ASN A 142 4.87 15.93 22.97
N THR A 143 4.24 16.58 22.01
CA THR A 143 4.56 17.94 21.58
C THR A 143 3.53 18.95 22.05
N GLY A 144 2.53 18.53 22.82
CA GLY A 144 1.51 19.39 23.43
C GLY A 144 1.99 20.07 24.70
N THR A 145 1.06 20.73 25.39
CA THR A 145 1.32 21.42 26.67
C THR A 145 0.89 20.61 27.89
N CYS A 146 0.10 19.56 27.70
CA CYS A 146 -0.44 18.73 28.78
C CYS A 146 0.30 17.39 28.89
N THR A 147 0.45 16.90 30.13
CA THR A 147 0.98 15.55 30.39
C THR A 147 -0.10 14.52 30.04
N TRP A 148 0.28 13.47 29.31
CA TRP A 148 -0.60 12.32 29.10
C TRP A 148 -0.45 11.37 30.28
N THR A 149 -1.56 11.02 30.93
CA THR A 149 -1.56 10.11 32.08
C THR A 149 -1.75 8.67 31.63
N THR A 150 -1.81 7.73 32.58
CA THR A 150 -2.15 6.33 32.32
C THR A 150 -3.62 6.10 31.97
N ASP A 151 -4.45 7.14 32.02
CA ASP A 151 -5.86 7.09 31.59
C ASP A 151 -6.02 7.34 30.07
N PHE A 152 -4.89 7.43 29.37
CA PHE A 152 -4.83 7.60 27.92
C PHE A 152 -4.58 6.24 27.29
N ASP A 153 -5.21 6.01 26.13
CA ASP A 153 -5.12 4.75 25.41
C ASP A 153 -4.74 4.97 23.95
N VAL A 154 -4.41 3.87 23.28
CA VAL A 154 -4.22 3.79 21.84
C VAL A 154 -5.28 2.87 21.28
N VAL A 155 -6.24 3.45 20.56
CA VAL A 155 -7.45 2.74 20.13
C VAL A 155 -7.45 2.52 18.63
N PHE A 156 -7.95 1.36 18.21
CA PHE A 156 -8.21 1.09 16.80
C PHE A 156 -9.30 2.04 16.28
N VAL A 157 -9.09 2.64 15.10
CA VAL A 157 -10.04 3.59 14.51
C VAL A 157 -10.57 3.14 13.14
N TRP A 158 -9.74 2.50 12.30
CA TRP A 158 -10.13 2.09 10.95
C TRP A 158 -9.15 1.05 10.36
N GLY A 159 -9.47 0.49 9.20
CA GLY A 159 -8.74 -0.55 8.49
C GLY A 159 -9.20 -1.95 8.87
N ASP A 160 -8.30 -2.91 8.69
CA ASP A 160 -8.44 -4.29 9.12
C ASP A 160 -8.24 -4.40 10.62
N LYS A 161 -9.24 -4.96 11.32
CA LYS A 161 -9.20 -5.16 12.76
C LYS A 161 -8.33 -6.37 13.13
N ILE A 162 -7.02 -6.24 12.92
CA ILE A 162 -6.01 -7.29 13.15
C ILE A 162 -5.28 -7.14 14.50
N GLY A 163 -5.60 -6.10 15.27
CA GLY A 163 -4.96 -5.82 16.55
C GLY A 163 -5.93 -5.36 17.62
N LYS A 164 -5.41 -5.28 18.85
CA LYS A 164 -6.13 -4.77 20.02
C LYS A 164 -5.88 -3.29 20.22
N ASN A 165 -6.49 -2.72 21.26
CA ASN A 165 -6.05 -1.43 21.78
C ASN A 165 -4.74 -1.62 22.57
N GLY A 166 -3.99 -0.55 22.77
CA GLY A 166 -2.82 -0.51 23.64
C GLY A 166 -2.96 0.57 24.70
N ASP A 167 -2.22 0.45 25.79
CA ASP A 167 -2.37 1.32 26.96
C ASP A 167 -1.12 2.21 27.16
N ILE A 168 -1.31 3.38 27.77
CA ILE A 168 -0.22 4.19 28.28
C ILE A 168 0.13 3.73 29.71
N THR A 169 1.35 3.21 29.87
CA THR A 169 1.77 2.55 31.11
C THR A 169 2.41 3.48 32.14
N TYR A 170 2.82 4.67 31.72
CA TYR A 170 3.36 5.72 32.59
C TYR A 170 3.11 7.10 31.99
N ALA A 171 3.11 8.13 32.84
CA ALA A 171 2.82 9.49 32.41
C ALA A 171 3.91 10.05 31.46
N ILE A 172 3.48 10.73 30.40
CA ILE A 172 4.35 11.27 29.34
C ILE A 172 4.25 12.79 29.34
N LYS A 173 5.31 13.46 29.82
CA LYS A 173 5.32 14.92 29.93
C LYS A 173 5.50 15.57 28.55
N PRO A 174 5.12 16.85 28.39
CA PRO A 174 5.51 17.64 27.23
C PRO A 174 7.02 17.55 26.95
N GLY A 175 7.37 17.24 25.70
CA GLY A 175 8.74 17.02 25.24
C GLY A 175 9.24 15.58 25.34
N ASP A 176 8.60 14.72 26.14
CA ASP A 176 9.03 13.32 26.31
C ASP A 176 8.56 12.44 25.14
N SER A 177 9.33 11.38 24.89
CA SER A 177 9.01 10.38 23.87
C SER A 177 8.59 9.05 24.48
N TYR A 178 7.56 8.43 23.92
CA TYR A 178 7.01 7.15 24.36
C TYR A 178 7.02 6.13 23.23
N THR A 179 7.16 4.85 23.59
CA THR A 179 7.02 3.75 22.63
C THR A 179 5.66 3.09 22.84
N VAL A 180 4.73 3.40 21.95
CA VAL A 180 3.41 2.75 21.90
C VAL A 180 3.60 1.30 21.48
N ALA A 181 2.84 0.39 22.10
CA ALA A 181 2.84 -1.02 21.78
C ALA A 181 1.40 -1.53 21.63
N VAL A 182 1.13 -2.28 20.55
CA VAL A 182 -0.16 -2.92 20.30
C VAL A 182 0.06 -4.37 19.89
N GLU A 183 -0.72 -5.29 20.47
CA GLU A 183 -0.76 -6.69 20.07
C GLU A 183 -1.49 -6.85 18.73
N ILE A 184 -0.85 -7.53 17.79
CA ILE A 184 -1.36 -7.86 16.46
C ILE A 184 -1.45 -9.38 16.31
N THR A 185 -2.51 -9.86 15.66
CA THR A 185 -2.64 -11.21 15.15
C THR A 185 -2.83 -11.15 13.64
N ALA A 186 -1.83 -11.62 12.89
CA ALA A 186 -1.90 -11.70 11.44
C ALA A 186 -3.06 -12.63 11.01
N PRO A 187 -3.89 -12.22 10.03
CA PRO A 187 -4.93 -13.08 9.48
C PRO A 187 -4.40 -14.42 8.95
N ALA A 188 -5.28 -15.42 8.86
CA ALA A 188 -4.92 -16.74 8.31
C ALA A 188 -4.84 -16.75 6.77
N THR A 189 -5.44 -15.76 6.12
CA THR A 189 -5.46 -15.63 4.67
C THR A 189 -4.29 -14.75 4.22
N ALA A 190 -3.58 -15.18 3.18
CA ALA A 190 -2.53 -14.37 2.58
C ALA A 190 -3.10 -13.11 1.92
N GLY A 191 -2.40 -11.99 2.04
CA GLY A 191 -2.86 -10.70 1.53
C GLY A 191 -2.21 -9.50 2.23
N THR A 192 -2.50 -8.31 1.75
CA THR A 192 -2.11 -7.06 2.41
C THR A 192 -3.17 -6.67 3.44
N TYR A 193 -2.75 -6.36 4.65
CA TYR A 193 -3.63 -5.85 5.71
C TYR A 193 -3.10 -4.54 6.27
N ILE A 194 -4.00 -3.60 6.51
CA ILE A 194 -3.68 -2.28 7.05
C ILE A 194 -4.63 -1.91 8.18
N GLY A 195 -4.10 -1.53 9.33
CA GLY A 195 -4.89 -1.02 10.44
C GLY A 195 -4.40 0.35 10.91
N TYR A 196 -5.31 1.13 11.48
CA TYR A 196 -5.07 2.48 11.95
C TYR A 196 -5.47 2.64 13.42
N TRP A 197 -4.61 3.30 14.18
CA TRP A 197 -4.79 3.60 15.60
C TRP A 197 -4.59 5.08 15.89
N MET A 198 -5.32 5.60 16.88
CA MET A 198 -5.15 6.96 17.40
C MET A 198 -5.03 6.94 18.92
N MET A 199 -4.41 7.97 19.48
CA MET A 199 -4.45 8.19 20.93
C MET A 199 -5.85 8.65 21.35
N THR A 200 -6.28 8.28 22.54
CA THR A 200 -7.47 8.83 23.21
C THR A 200 -7.11 9.42 24.56
N ASP A 201 -7.70 10.55 24.90
CA ASP A 201 -7.60 11.13 26.23
C ASP A 201 -8.55 10.47 27.24
N ASN A 202 -8.50 10.94 28.49
CA ASN A 202 -9.34 10.47 29.60
C ASN A 202 -10.85 10.73 29.42
N GLN A 203 -11.26 11.51 28.41
CA GLN A 203 -12.66 11.72 28.03
C GLN A 203 -13.04 10.94 26.77
N GLY A 204 -12.12 10.15 26.21
CA GLY A 204 -12.29 9.38 24.99
C GLY A 204 -12.15 10.20 23.71
N ALA A 205 -11.74 11.47 23.79
CA ALA A 205 -11.48 12.28 22.62
C ALA A 205 -10.20 11.82 21.92
N ARG A 206 -10.26 11.66 20.59
CA ARG A 206 -9.16 11.14 19.79
C ARG A 206 -8.23 12.26 19.36
N PHE A 207 -6.93 11.97 19.38
CA PHE A 207 -5.92 12.84 18.78
C PHE A 207 -4.81 12.03 18.10
N GLY A 208 -4.32 12.61 17.02
CA GLY A 208 -3.34 12.07 16.09
C GLY A 208 -2.09 12.94 16.02
N TYR A 209 -1.24 12.65 15.03
CA TYR A 209 -0.12 13.51 14.66
C TYR A 209 -0.50 14.39 13.45
N GLY A 210 0.45 15.23 13.01
CA GLY A 210 0.27 16.16 11.89
C GLY A 210 -0.40 17.48 12.29
N PRO A 211 -0.54 18.43 11.36
CA PRO A 211 -0.97 19.81 11.66
C PRO A 211 -2.36 19.90 12.32
N GLY A 212 -3.29 19.04 11.91
CA GLY A 212 -4.63 18.95 12.51
C GLY A 212 -4.67 18.13 13.80
N GLY A 213 -3.74 17.21 13.98
CA GLY A 213 -3.86 16.14 14.97
C GLY A 213 -4.81 15.04 14.51
N ASP A 214 -4.94 14.80 13.20
CA ASP A 214 -5.90 13.84 12.64
C ASP A 214 -5.21 12.61 12.04
N TYR A 215 -3.88 12.59 11.96
CA TYR A 215 -3.17 11.46 11.36
C TYR A 215 -3.03 10.31 12.35
N SER A 216 -3.32 9.10 11.88
CA SER A 216 -3.32 7.86 12.66
C SER A 216 -1.98 7.14 12.57
N LEU A 217 -1.58 6.48 13.66
CA LEU A 217 -0.53 5.46 13.63
C LEU A 217 -1.03 4.29 12.77
N ALA A 218 -0.17 3.74 11.93
CA ALA A 218 -0.56 2.68 11.00
C ALA A 218 0.37 1.48 11.09
N ILE A 219 -0.18 0.31 10.83
CA ILE A 219 0.58 -0.88 10.46
C ILE A 219 0.05 -1.37 9.13
N LYS A 220 0.97 -1.70 8.22
CA LYS A 220 0.69 -2.34 6.94
C LYS A 220 1.59 -3.57 6.81
N ILE A 221 1.00 -4.75 6.70
CA ILE A 221 1.72 -6.04 6.62
C ILE A 221 1.31 -6.82 5.37
N GLN A 222 2.20 -7.70 4.93
CA GLN A 222 1.95 -8.69 3.89
C GLN A 222 1.91 -10.07 4.52
N VAL A 223 0.73 -10.67 4.62
CA VAL A 223 0.58 -12.03 5.15
C VAL A 223 0.95 -13.02 4.06
N VAL A 224 1.91 -13.88 4.35
CA VAL A 224 2.38 -14.97 3.48
C VAL A 224 2.12 -16.33 4.12
N LYS A 225 1.96 -17.36 3.27
CA LYS A 225 1.74 -18.76 3.72
C LYS A 225 3.05 -19.42 4.13
#